data_AF-A0A1E2S391-F1
#
_entry.id   AF-A0A1E2S391-F1
#
_cell.length_a   1.000
_cell.length_b   1.000
_cell.length_c   1.000
_cell.angle_alpha   90.00
_cell.angle_beta   90.00
_cell.angle_gamma   90.00
#
_symmetry.space_group_name_H-M   'P 1'
#
loop_
_entity.id
_entity.type
_entity.pdbx_description
1 polymer ?
#
loop_
_entity_poly.entity_id
_entity_poly.type
_entity_poly.pdbx_seq_one_letter_code
_entity_poly.pdbx_strand_id
1 'polypeptide(L)'
;MDCRDKPGNDNIRTMLVARLAKIVMVLCLAAFCAIVAYDNVADYEANYGFVGHVLSMEDTFQNNPLRDRAIRDEGVWRAAYAGIIAAEAVTGLLFLIGAVQMSLALRKPASEFQRAKAFVVAGATLGFLLWFFGFMVVGGEFFAMWQSKDWNGQEAAFRFYATMLLVLIFVYGRDEAS
;
A
#
# COMPACT_ATOMS: atom_id res chain seq x y z
N MET A 1 -23.13 -44.60 -13.19
CA MET A 1 -21.75 -45.03 -12.87
C MET A 1 -20.95 -43.74 -12.79
N ASP A 2 -20.97 -43.14 -11.60
CA ASP A 2 -20.49 -41.78 -11.36
C ASP A 2 -18.99 -41.84 -11.05
N CYS A 3 -18.19 -41.19 -11.89
CA CYS A 3 -16.74 -41.10 -11.74
C CYS A 3 -16.44 -40.16 -10.58
N ARG A 4 -16.39 -40.74 -9.38
CA ARG A 4 -15.94 -40.11 -8.13
C ARG A 4 -14.79 -39.13 -8.38
N ASP A 5 -15.01 -37.86 -8.03
CA ASP A 5 -13.94 -36.92 -7.72
C ASP A 5 -13.01 -37.60 -6.69
N LYS A 6 -11.75 -37.78 -7.08
CA LYS A 6 -10.73 -38.32 -6.17
C LYS A 6 -10.37 -37.20 -5.19
N PRO A 7 -10.35 -37.45 -3.86
CA PRO A 7 -10.10 -36.42 -2.86
C PRO A 7 -8.77 -35.64 -3.04
N GLY A 8 -7.80 -36.20 -3.77
CA GLY A 8 -6.56 -35.49 -4.12
C GLY A 8 -6.70 -34.40 -5.20
N ASN A 9 -7.70 -34.49 -6.09
CA ASN A 9 -7.89 -33.50 -7.17
C ASN A 9 -8.54 -32.21 -6.64
N ASP A 10 -9.44 -32.34 -5.66
CA ASP A 10 -10.12 -31.19 -5.03
C ASP A 10 -9.14 -30.34 -4.23
N ASN A 11 -8.20 -30.97 -3.51
CA ASN A 11 -7.15 -30.26 -2.76
C ASN A 11 -6.23 -29.46 -3.70
N ILE A 12 -5.86 -30.02 -4.86
CA ILE A 12 -5.04 -29.33 -5.85
C ILE A 12 -5.78 -28.14 -6.47
N ARG A 13 -7.06 -28.31 -6.81
CA ARG A 13 -7.90 -27.22 -7.35
C ARG A 13 -8.04 -26.09 -6.34
N THR A 14 -8.37 -26.41 -5.10
CA THR A 14 -8.51 -25.42 -4.01
C THR A 14 -7.20 -24.67 -3.78
N MET A 15 -6.05 -25.36 -3.74
CA MET A 15 -4.74 -24.73 -3.62
C MET A 15 -4.46 -23.76 -4.79
N LEU A 16 -4.66 -24.18 -6.03
CA LEU A 16 -4.40 -23.34 -7.21
C LEU A 16 -5.32 -22.11 -7.24
N VAL A 17 -6.60 -22.27 -6.90
CA VAL A 17 -7.55 -21.15 -6.80
C VAL A 17 -7.10 -20.16 -5.73
N ALA A 18 -6.68 -20.65 -4.55
CA ALA A 18 -6.16 -19.79 -3.49
C ALA A 18 -4.91 -19.02 -3.93
N ARG A 19 -3.97 -19.67 -4.64
CA ARG A 19 -2.77 -19.00 -5.17
C ARG A 19 -3.10 -17.94 -6.21
N LEU A 20 -4.03 -18.24 -7.13
CA LEU A 20 -4.50 -17.28 -8.12
C LEU A 20 -5.17 -16.08 -7.46
N ALA A 21 -6.02 -16.31 -6.46
CA ALA A 21 -6.63 -15.23 -5.68
C ALA A 21 -5.57 -14.33 -5.03
N LYS A 22 -4.55 -14.92 -4.38
CA LYS A 22 -3.41 -14.18 -3.81
C LYS A 22 -2.71 -13.33 -4.88
N ILE A 23 -2.43 -13.89 -6.06
CA ILE A 23 -1.78 -13.16 -7.17
C ILE A 23 -2.64 -11.99 -7.65
N VAL A 24 -3.93 -12.22 -7.91
CA VAL A 24 -4.85 -11.19 -8.41
C VAL A 24 -4.97 -10.05 -7.41
N MET A 25 -5.13 -10.35 -6.12
CA MET A 25 -5.20 -9.30 -5.09
C MET A 25 -3.92 -8.47 -5.02
N VAL A 26 -2.74 -9.09 -5.16
CA VAL A 26 -1.46 -8.37 -5.20
C VAL A 26 -1.34 -7.52 -6.48
N LEU A 27 -1.82 -8.00 -7.63
CA LEU A 27 -1.87 -7.21 -8.87
C LEU A 27 -2.80 -5.99 -8.72
N CYS A 28 -3.94 -6.13 -8.03
CA CYS A 28 -4.80 -5.00 -7.72
C CYS A 28 -4.09 -3.95 -6.86
N LEU A 29 -3.31 -4.37 -5.85
CA LEU A 29 -2.48 -3.44 -5.06
C LEU A 29 -1.40 -2.77 -5.90
N ALA A 30 -0.74 -3.52 -6.80
CA ALA A 30 0.25 -2.97 -7.71
C ALA A 30 -0.35 -1.90 -8.64
N ALA A 31 -1.50 -2.20 -9.24
CA ALA A 31 -2.24 -1.28 -10.10
C ALA A 31 -2.71 -0.04 -9.34
N PHE A 32 -3.25 -0.21 -8.14
CA PHE A 32 -3.64 0.89 -7.26
C PHE A 32 -2.46 1.83 -7.00
N CYS A 33 -1.31 1.32 -6.55
CA CYS A 33 -0.15 2.16 -6.26
C CYS A 33 0.41 2.84 -7.51
N ALA A 34 0.41 2.16 -8.66
CA ALA A 34 0.87 2.73 -9.92
C ALA A 34 -0.04 3.86 -10.41
N ILE A 35 -1.36 3.70 -10.29
CA ILE A 35 -2.33 4.74 -10.63
C ILE A 35 -2.20 5.92 -9.68
N VAL A 36 -2.09 5.69 -8.36
CA VAL A 36 -1.88 6.78 -7.39
C VAL A 36 -0.60 7.56 -7.68
N ALA A 37 0.52 6.87 -7.94
CA ALA A 37 1.77 7.53 -8.30
C ALA A 37 1.65 8.33 -9.62
N TYR A 38 0.93 7.79 -10.61
CA TYR A 38 0.65 8.48 -11.85
C TYR A 38 -0.22 9.72 -11.64
N ASP A 39 -1.31 9.60 -10.87
CA ASP A 39 -2.22 10.69 -10.56
C ASP A 39 -1.49 11.83 -9.84
N ASN A 40 -0.57 11.51 -8.92
CA ASN A 40 0.26 12.52 -8.25
C ASN A 40 1.27 13.21 -9.20
N VAL A 41 1.67 12.56 -10.30
CA VAL A 41 2.49 13.22 -11.34
C VAL A 41 1.62 14.03 -12.30
N ALA A 42 0.44 13.51 -12.66
CA ALA A 42 -0.45 14.12 -13.64
C ALA A 42 -1.19 15.34 -13.07
N ASP A 43 -1.68 15.25 -11.83
CA ASP A 43 -2.31 16.33 -11.07
C ASP A 43 -1.37 16.83 -9.97
N TYR A 44 -0.17 17.24 -10.41
CA TYR A 44 0.94 17.59 -9.52
C TYR A 44 0.60 18.74 -8.59
N GLU A 45 0.03 19.84 -9.11
CA GLU A 45 -0.18 21.07 -8.33
C GLU A 45 -1.24 20.89 -7.23
N ALA A 46 -2.30 20.12 -7.48
CA ALA A 46 -3.33 19.87 -6.48
C ALA A 46 -2.77 19.11 -5.26
N ASN A 47 -2.04 18.02 -5.53
CA ASN A 47 -1.49 17.15 -4.50
C ASN A 47 -0.23 17.72 -3.84
N TYR A 48 0.58 18.49 -4.59
CA TYR A 48 1.65 19.32 -4.01
C TYR A 48 1.08 20.37 -3.05
N GLY A 49 0.00 21.04 -3.44
CA GLY A 49 -0.73 21.98 -2.58
C GLY A 49 -1.22 21.33 -1.29
N PHE A 50 -1.76 20.11 -1.37
CA PHE A 50 -2.13 19.32 -0.19
C PHE A 50 -0.95 19.15 0.79
N VAL A 51 0.21 18.71 0.30
CA VAL A 51 1.42 18.55 1.14
C VAL A 51 1.85 19.88 1.73
N GLY A 52 1.82 20.96 0.94
CA GLY A 52 2.16 22.31 1.40
C GLY A 52 1.26 22.77 2.56
N HIS A 53 -0.05 22.61 2.43
CA HIS A 53 -1.01 22.99 3.50
C HIS A 53 -0.85 22.17 4.77
N VAL A 54 -0.55 20.87 4.66
CA VAL A 54 -0.25 20.02 5.81
C VAL A 54 1.03 20.48 6.51
N LEU A 55 2.12 20.66 5.77
CA LEU A 55 3.42 21.03 6.34
C LEU A 55 3.44 22.46 6.88
N SER A 56 2.71 23.40 6.26
CA SER A 56 2.62 24.79 6.71
C SER A 56 1.74 24.96 7.95
N MET A 57 0.85 23.99 8.22
CA MET A 57 -0.15 24.01 9.30
C MET A 57 -1.04 25.27 9.30
N GLU A 58 -1.20 25.91 8.14
CA GLU A 58 -1.95 27.17 8.02
C GLU A 58 -3.44 26.98 8.27
N ASP A 59 -4.01 25.86 7.80
CA ASP A 59 -5.42 25.50 8.00
C ASP A 59 -5.64 24.61 9.26
N THR A 60 -4.95 24.95 10.36
CA THR A 60 -5.20 24.37 11.69
C THR A 60 -5.94 25.36 12.59
N PHE A 61 -6.43 24.92 13.76
CA PHE A 61 -7.22 25.78 14.65
C PHE A 61 -6.50 27.10 15.00
N GLN A 62 -7.29 28.15 15.23
CA GLN A 62 -6.77 29.42 15.72
C GLN A 62 -6.09 29.21 17.09
N ASN A 63 -4.89 29.78 17.26
CA ASN A 63 -4.05 29.60 18.45
C ASN A 63 -3.62 28.14 18.73
N ASN A 64 -3.48 27.31 17.70
CA ASN A 64 -2.93 25.95 17.83
C ASN A 64 -1.52 25.99 18.46
N PRO A 65 -1.31 25.39 19.65
CA PRO A 65 0.00 25.41 20.33
C PRO A 65 1.07 24.59 19.60
N LEU A 66 0.70 23.80 18.59
CA LEU A 66 1.61 22.94 17.82
C LEU A 66 2.18 23.62 16.56
N ARG A 67 1.85 24.90 16.31
CA ARG A 67 2.26 25.63 15.11
C ARG A 67 3.76 25.92 15.02
N ASP A 68 4.51 25.68 16.09
CA ASP A 68 5.98 25.73 16.10
C ASP A 68 6.62 24.66 15.22
N ARG A 69 5.88 23.58 14.89
CA ARG A 69 6.32 22.50 13.99
C ARG A 69 6.19 22.84 12.50
N ALA A 70 5.51 23.92 12.16
CA ALA A 70 5.23 24.29 10.77
C ALA A 70 6.51 24.49 9.95
N ILE A 71 6.52 23.93 8.75
CA ILE A 71 7.59 24.08 7.77
C ILE A 71 7.05 24.98 6.65
N ARG A 72 7.68 26.15 6.45
CA ARG A 72 7.31 27.14 5.42
C ARG A 72 8.32 27.22 4.26
N ASP A 73 9.18 26.22 4.15
CA ASP A 73 10.17 26.11 3.08
C ASP A 73 9.61 25.25 1.95
N GLU A 74 9.32 25.86 0.81
CA GLU A 74 8.81 25.17 -0.38
C GLU A 74 9.78 24.12 -0.95
N GLY A 75 11.08 24.27 -0.72
CA GLY A 75 12.07 23.25 -1.09
C GLY A 75 11.86 21.95 -0.33
N VAL A 76 11.51 22.05 0.97
CA VAL A 76 11.16 20.88 1.79
C VAL A 76 9.84 20.28 1.34
N TRP A 77 8.85 21.10 0.97
CA TRP A 77 7.56 20.60 0.46
C TRP A 77 7.75 19.79 -0.82
N ARG A 78 8.54 20.30 -1.78
CA ARG A 78 8.83 19.61 -3.04
C ARG A 78 9.57 18.30 -2.80
N ALA A 79 10.55 18.30 -1.89
CA ALA A 79 11.30 17.10 -1.53
C ALA A 79 10.41 16.04 -0.86
N ALA A 80 9.55 16.45 0.08
CA ALA A 80 8.60 15.56 0.74
C ALA A 80 7.61 14.96 -0.27
N TYR A 81 7.04 15.79 -1.14
CA TYR A 81 6.07 15.35 -2.15
C TYR A 81 6.71 14.41 -3.18
N ALA A 82 7.92 14.72 -3.67
CA ALA A 82 8.66 13.81 -4.54
C ALA A 82 8.96 12.46 -3.84
N GLY A 83 9.26 12.48 -2.53
CA GLY A 83 9.44 11.28 -1.72
C GLY A 83 8.18 10.42 -1.62
N ILE A 84 7.00 11.04 -1.49
CA ILE A 84 5.70 10.34 -1.50
C ILE A 84 5.50 9.61 -2.84
N ILE A 85 5.62 10.32 -3.96
CA ILE A 85 5.44 9.74 -5.31
C ILE A 85 6.42 8.59 -5.55
N ALA A 86 7.69 8.77 -5.16
CA ALA A 86 8.70 7.73 -5.29
C ALA A 86 8.34 6.49 -4.44
N ALA A 87 7.88 6.68 -3.20
CA ALA A 87 7.46 5.58 -2.33
C ALA A 87 6.23 4.83 -2.88
N GLU A 88 5.26 5.53 -3.47
CA GLU A 88 4.09 4.94 -4.13
C GLU A 88 4.51 4.08 -5.33
N ALA A 89 5.35 4.65 -6.21
CA ALA A 89 5.86 3.96 -7.39
C ALA A 89 6.67 2.71 -7.02
N VAL A 90 7.58 2.82 -6.03
CA VAL A 90 8.38 1.69 -5.55
C VAL A 90 7.47 0.64 -4.90
N THR A 91 6.46 1.03 -4.12
CA THR A 91 5.49 0.10 -3.53
C THR A 91 4.74 -0.68 -4.60
N GLY A 92 4.24 0.01 -5.63
CA GLY A 92 3.58 -0.63 -6.77
C GLY A 92 4.49 -1.59 -7.52
N LEU A 93 5.75 -1.20 -7.75
CA LEU A 93 6.75 -2.05 -8.40
C LEU A 93 7.06 -3.30 -7.57
N LEU A 94 7.21 -3.19 -6.24
CA LEU A 94 7.43 -4.33 -5.35
C LEU A 94 6.25 -5.31 -5.40
N PHE A 95 5.01 -4.81 -5.37
CA PHE A 95 3.83 -5.67 -5.54
C PHE A 95 3.80 -6.34 -6.92
N LEU A 96 4.12 -5.62 -7.99
CA LEU A 96 4.18 -6.18 -9.34
C LEU A 96 5.24 -7.30 -9.44
N ILE A 97 6.44 -7.07 -8.93
CA ILE A 97 7.51 -8.08 -8.87
C ILE A 97 7.04 -9.30 -8.06
N GLY A 98 6.39 -9.09 -6.91
CA GLY A 98 5.83 -10.16 -6.09
C GLY A 98 4.76 -10.98 -6.83
N ALA A 99 3.85 -10.32 -7.53
CA ALA A 99 2.82 -10.99 -8.33
C ALA A 99 3.43 -11.81 -9.48
N VAL A 100 4.45 -11.28 -10.17
CA VAL A 100 5.17 -12.01 -11.22
C VAL A 100 5.85 -13.25 -10.64
N GLN A 101 6.58 -13.12 -9.53
CA GLN A 101 7.24 -14.26 -8.90
C GLN A 101 6.26 -15.33 -8.41
N MET A 102 5.15 -14.92 -7.80
CA MET A 102 4.10 -15.85 -7.38
C MET A 102 3.46 -16.56 -8.59
N SER A 103 3.28 -15.86 -9.71
CA SER A 103 2.79 -16.45 -10.97
C SER A 103 3.75 -17.50 -11.53
N LEU A 104 5.05 -17.22 -11.53
CA LEU A 104 6.09 -18.18 -11.93
C LEU A 104 6.18 -19.38 -10.98
N ALA A 105 5.78 -19.21 -9.71
CA ALA A 105 5.73 -20.26 -8.70
C ALA A 105 4.36 -20.95 -8.58
N LEU A 106 3.39 -20.62 -9.44
CA LEU A 106 1.96 -21.00 -9.25
C LEU A 106 1.75 -22.51 -9.04
N ARG A 107 2.46 -23.36 -9.78
CA ARG A 107 2.37 -24.83 -9.69
C ARG A 107 3.54 -25.49 -8.97
N LYS A 108 4.42 -24.68 -8.36
CA LYS A 108 5.62 -25.17 -7.68
C LYS A 108 5.31 -25.67 -6.25
N PRO A 109 6.23 -26.41 -5.60
CA PRO A 109 6.07 -26.82 -4.20
C PRO A 109 5.73 -25.64 -3.28
N ALA A 110 5.00 -25.90 -2.19
CA ALA A 110 4.57 -24.88 -1.23
C ALA A 110 5.74 -24.01 -0.73
N SER A 111 6.89 -24.61 -0.45
CA SER A 111 8.10 -23.88 -0.01
C SER A 111 8.58 -22.84 -1.03
N GLU A 112 8.55 -23.15 -2.33
CA GLU A 112 8.93 -22.21 -3.38
C GLU A 112 7.91 -21.09 -3.54
N PHE A 113 6.61 -21.40 -3.47
CA PHE A 113 5.57 -20.37 -3.53
C PHE A 113 5.63 -19.43 -2.31
N GLN A 114 5.96 -19.94 -1.12
CA GLN A 114 6.15 -19.11 0.07
C GLN A 114 7.31 -18.12 -0.11
N ARG A 115 8.43 -18.57 -0.68
CA ARG A 115 9.59 -17.70 -0.98
C ARG A 115 9.24 -16.60 -1.99
N ALA A 116 8.37 -16.89 -2.95
CA ALA A 116 7.95 -15.93 -3.98
C ALA A 116 7.18 -14.72 -3.40
N LYS A 117 6.68 -14.80 -2.16
CA LYS A 117 5.93 -13.72 -1.49
C LYS A 117 6.81 -12.61 -0.90
N ALA A 118 8.13 -12.77 -0.90
CA ALA A 118 9.05 -11.83 -0.23
C ALA A 118 8.86 -10.37 -0.67
N PHE A 119 8.68 -10.14 -1.97
CA PHE A 119 8.44 -8.81 -2.52
C PHE A 119 7.07 -8.23 -2.15
N VAL A 120 6.06 -9.08 -1.91
CA VAL A 120 4.75 -8.64 -1.39
C VAL A 120 4.90 -8.11 0.03
N VAL A 121 5.70 -8.79 0.86
CA VAL A 121 6.01 -8.33 2.23
C VAL A 121 6.74 -6.98 2.18
N ALA A 122 7.75 -6.85 1.31
CA ALA A 122 8.48 -5.59 1.15
C ALA A 122 7.57 -4.45 0.68
N GLY A 123 6.72 -4.69 -0.34
CA GLY A 123 5.75 -3.71 -0.84
C GLY A 123 4.76 -3.29 0.23
N ALA A 124 4.15 -4.26 0.94
CA ALA A 124 3.22 -3.96 2.03
C ALA A 124 3.87 -3.20 3.18
N THR A 125 5.14 -3.48 3.49
CA THR A 125 5.89 -2.75 4.53
C THR A 125 6.14 -1.30 4.11
N LEU A 126 6.61 -1.07 2.88
CA LEU A 126 6.84 0.28 2.37
C LEU A 126 5.52 1.06 2.29
N GLY A 127 4.45 0.43 1.80
CA GLY A 127 3.12 1.03 1.77
C GLY A 127 2.61 1.37 3.16
N PHE A 128 2.77 0.47 4.13
CA PHE A 128 2.42 0.77 5.52
C PHE A 128 3.22 1.96 6.06
N LEU A 129 4.52 2.04 5.81
CA LEU A 129 5.32 3.20 6.22
C LEU A 129 4.86 4.49 5.53
N LEU A 130 4.49 4.43 4.26
CA LEU A 130 3.99 5.60 3.55
C LEU A 130 2.65 6.07 4.12
N TRP A 131 1.62 5.22 4.11
CA TRP A 131 0.26 5.63 4.46
C TRP A 131 -0.01 5.65 5.96
N PHE A 132 0.50 4.69 6.75
CA PHE A 132 0.36 4.78 8.20
C PHE A 132 1.36 5.77 8.79
N PHE A 133 2.66 5.54 8.65
CA PHE A 133 3.63 6.40 9.31
C PHE A 133 3.67 7.81 8.69
N GLY A 134 3.70 7.94 7.35
CA GLY A 134 3.68 9.24 6.69
C GLY A 134 2.39 10.02 6.91
N PHE A 135 1.22 9.47 6.57
CA PHE A 135 -0.03 10.23 6.64
C PHE A 135 -0.70 10.23 8.01
N MET A 136 -0.67 9.13 8.79
CA MET A 136 -1.30 9.11 10.11
C MET A 136 -0.40 9.71 11.18
N VAL A 137 0.85 9.26 11.28
CA VAL A 137 1.76 9.68 12.37
C VAL A 137 2.36 11.05 12.07
N VAL A 138 2.95 11.24 10.89
CA VAL A 138 3.60 12.53 10.55
C VAL A 138 2.55 13.57 10.16
N GLY A 139 1.74 13.34 9.12
CA GLY A 139 0.70 14.28 8.71
C GLY A 139 -0.35 14.50 9.81
N GLY A 140 -1.04 13.43 10.20
CA GLY A 140 -2.10 13.42 11.20
C GLY A 140 -1.67 14.03 12.53
N GLU A 141 -0.75 13.37 13.24
CA GLU A 141 -0.43 13.72 14.62
C GLU A 141 0.65 14.80 14.75
N PHE A 142 1.75 14.69 14.00
CA PHE A 142 2.84 15.66 14.13
C PHE A 142 2.43 17.05 13.59
N PHE A 143 1.83 17.10 12.40
CA PHE A 143 1.37 18.34 11.74
C PHE A 143 -0.10 18.69 12.02
N ALA A 144 -0.79 17.92 12.86
CA ALA A 144 -2.19 18.17 13.23
C ALA A 144 -3.14 18.25 12.01
N MET A 145 -2.87 17.48 10.96
CA MET A 145 -3.66 17.41 9.73
C MET A 145 -5.15 17.13 9.99
N TRP A 146 -5.47 16.43 11.10
CA TRP A 146 -6.84 16.16 11.51
C TRP A 146 -7.67 17.42 11.85
N GLN A 147 -7.03 18.56 12.11
CA GLN A 147 -7.72 19.82 12.40
C GLN A 147 -8.23 20.53 11.14
N SER A 148 -7.64 20.24 9.98
CA SER A 148 -8.08 20.81 8.70
C SER A 148 -9.29 20.05 8.16
N LYS A 149 -10.25 20.79 7.60
CA LYS A 149 -11.41 20.19 6.92
C LYS A 149 -11.09 19.81 5.48
N ASP A 150 -10.28 20.63 4.81
CA ASP A 150 -10.01 20.49 3.38
C ASP A 150 -8.74 19.66 3.13
N TRP A 151 -7.77 19.72 4.05
CA TRP A 151 -6.45 19.12 3.93
C TRP A 151 -6.28 17.96 4.90
N ASN A 152 -7.22 17.01 4.91
CA ASN A 152 -7.14 15.83 5.77
C ASN A 152 -7.23 14.52 4.97
N GLY A 153 -6.10 13.81 4.91
CA GLY A 153 -5.97 12.53 4.19
C GLY A 153 -6.07 11.27 5.05
N GLN A 154 -6.34 11.37 6.36
CA GLN A 154 -6.23 10.22 7.28
C GLN A 154 -7.21 9.09 6.93
N GLU A 155 -8.43 9.41 6.52
CA GLU A 155 -9.42 8.37 6.19
C GLU A 155 -9.01 7.58 4.94
N ALA A 156 -8.52 8.26 3.91
CA ALA A 156 -7.99 7.61 2.72
C ALA A 156 -6.76 6.76 3.06
N ALA A 157 -5.81 7.32 3.82
CA ALA A 157 -4.62 6.60 4.26
C ALA A 157 -4.97 5.33 5.06
N PHE A 158 -5.93 5.40 5.99
CA PHE A 158 -6.46 4.26 6.71
C PHE A 158 -6.92 3.14 5.78
N ARG A 159 -7.77 3.46 4.80
CA ARG A 159 -8.28 2.49 3.83
C ARG A 159 -7.14 1.83 3.07
N PHE A 160 -6.11 2.58 2.68
CA PHE A 160 -4.99 2.06 1.89
C PHE A 160 -4.12 1.11 2.69
N TYR A 161 -3.56 1.52 3.83
CA TYR A 161 -2.69 0.63 4.60
C TYR A 161 -3.47 -0.55 5.20
N ALA A 162 -4.72 -0.35 5.62
CA ALA A 162 -5.54 -1.44 6.16
C ALA A 162 -5.81 -2.50 5.08
N THR A 163 -6.18 -2.08 3.86
CA THR A 163 -6.36 -3.01 2.74
C THR A 163 -5.07 -3.78 2.44
N MET A 164 -3.93 -3.11 2.42
CA MET A 164 -2.64 -3.76 2.19
C MET A 164 -2.30 -4.79 3.28
N LEU A 165 -2.55 -4.48 4.56
CA LEU A 165 -2.33 -5.42 5.66
C LEU A 165 -3.28 -6.62 5.58
N LEU A 166 -4.57 -6.40 5.26
CA LEU A 166 -5.54 -7.49 5.10
C LEU A 166 -5.15 -8.43 3.96
N VAL A 167 -4.74 -7.87 2.81
CA VAL A 167 -4.24 -8.66 1.68
C VAL A 167 -2.95 -9.38 2.07
N LEU A 168 -2.03 -8.72 2.78
CA LEU A 168 -0.79 -9.35 3.23
C LEU A 168 -1.06 -10.56 4.15
N ILE A 169 -2.01 -10.44 5.09
CA ILE A 169 -2.42 -11.54 5.97
C ILE A 169 -2.94 -12.72 5.12
N PHE A 170 -3.82 -12.46 4.16
CA PHE A 170 -4.34 -13.50 3.27
C PHE A 170 -3.24 -14.14 2.42
N VAL A 171 -2.33 -13.34 1.85
CA VAL A 171 -1.23 -13.81 1.01
C VAL A 171 -0.24 -14.65 1.82
N TYR A 172 0.11 -14.22 3.04
CA TYR A 172 1.07 -14.91 3.89
C TYR A 172 0.52 -16.17 4.54
N GLY A 173 -0.81 -16.33 4.57
CA GLY A 173 -1.48 -17.57 4.94
C GLY A 173 -0.85 -18.79 4.24
N ARG A 174 -0.67 -19.88 5.00
CA ARG A 174 -0.04 -21.11 4.52
C ARG A 174 -0.82 -21.66 3.31
N ASP A 175 -0.09 -22.12 2.31
CA ASP A 175 -0.67 -22.99 1.30
C ASP A 175 -0.73 -24.40 1.91
N GLU A 176 -1.93 -24.95 2.06
CA GLU A 176 -2.08 -26.33 2.49
C GLU A 176 -1.92 -27.29 1.31
N ALA A 177 -0.92 -28.17 1.44
CA ALA A 177 -0.97 -29.60 1.11
C ALA A 177 0.32 -30.22 1.68
N SER A 178 0.22 -30.75 2.91
CA SER A 178 1.22 -31.65 3.51
C SER A 178 1.25 -32.99 2.81
#